data_AF-A0A7C1GKL8-F1
#
_entry.id   AF-A0A7C1GKL8-F1
#
_cell.length_a   1.000
_cell.length_b   1.000
_cell.length_c   1.000
_cell.angle_alpha   90.00
_cell.angle_beta   90.00
_cell.angle_gamma   90.00
#
_symmetry.space_group_name_H-M   'P 1'
#
loop_
_entity.id
_entity.type
_entity.pdbx_description
1 polymer ?
#
loop_
_entity_poly.entity_id
_entity_poly.type
_entity_poly.pdbx_seq_one_letter_code
_entity_poly.pdbx_strand_id
1 'polypeptide(L)'
;VVHLEHGALATSGNYRNMYEVDGKLYSHTIDPRTGYPVQHRLASASVIHPSCALADGYATALMALGPEKALELAEKLNMAAMLIVAGEDAESFETITTAKFERYLGKDSP
;
A
#
# COMPACT_ATOMS: atom_id res chain seq x y z
N VAL A 1 12.15 -2.21 -10.48
CA VAL A 1 11.39 -1.84 -11.70
C VAL A 1 10.39 -2.96 -11.98
N VAL A 2 9.17 -2.64 -12.41
CA VAL A 2 8.17 -3.68 -12.77
C VAL A 2 8.04 -3.82 -14.29
N HIS A 3 7.89 -5.05 -14.76
CA HIS A 3 7.53 -5.36 -16.14
C HIS A 3 6.05 -5.72 -16.22
N LEU A 4 5.27 -4.94 -16.97
CA LEU A 4 3.82 -5.09 -17.08
C LEU A 4 3.44 -5.20 -18.55
N GLU A 5 3.22 -6.43 -19.04
CA GLU A 5 2.73 -6.67 -20.41
C GLU A 5 1.21 -6.55 -20.49
N HIS A 6 0.52 -7.04 -19.45
CA HIS A 6 -0.94 -7.06 -19.36
C HIS A 6 -1.42 -6.70 -17.95
N GLY A 7 -2.47 -5.87 -17.88
CA GLY A 7 -3.07 -5.38 -16.64
C GLY A 7 -2.72 -3.91 -16.36
N ALA A 8 -3.05 -3.47 -15.16
CA ALA A 8 -2.85 -2.11 -14.69
C ALA A 8 -2.22 -2.13 -13.30
N LEU A 9 -1.40 -1.11 -13.03
CA LEU A 9 -0.84 -0.81 -11.71
C LEU A 9 -1.49 0.48 -11.22
N ALA A 10 -2.06 0.44 -10.02
CA ALA A 10 -2.53 1.64 -9.31
C ALA A 10 -1.83 1.75 -7.96
N THR A 11 -1.65 2.98 -7.50
CA THR A 11 -0.97 3.28 -6.25
C THR A 11 -1.77 4.31 -5.46
N SER A 12 -2.02 4.01 -4.20
CA SER A 12 -2.54 4.97 -3.22
C SER A 12 -1.44 5.23 -2.19
N GLY A 13 -1.13 6.49 -1.91
CA GLY A 13 0.00 6.82 -1.06
C GLY A 13 -0.20 8.10 -0.25
N ASN A 14 0.30 8.05 0.99
CA ASN A 14 0.32 9.15 1.96
C ASN A 14 1.74 9.60 2.29
N TYR A 15 2.76 9.05 1.62
CA TYR A 15 4.19 9.30 1.89
C TYR A 15 4.55 10.80 2.09
N ARG A 16 3.93 11.72 1.34
CA ARG A 16 4.19 13.17 1.45
C ARG A 16 3.18 13.94 2.31
N ASN A 17 2.09 13.29 2.71
CA ASN A 17 0.92 13.91 3.34
C ASN A 17 0.57 13.22 4.68
N MET A 18 1.60 12.85 5.44
CA MET A 18 1.46 12.46 6.84
C MET A 18 1.96 13.59 7.72
N TYR A 19 1.17 13.99 8.70
CA TYR A 19 1.57 14.99 9.68
C TYR A 19 1.23 14.49 11.08
N GLU A 20 2.11 14.78 12.02
CA GLU A 20 1.94 14.39 13.41
C GLU A 20 1.37 15.57 14.21
N VAL A 21 0.31 15.33 14.96
CA VAL A 21 -0.26 16.29 15.91
C VAL A 21 -0.43 15.58 17.24
N ASP A 22 0.17 16.12 18.30
CA ASP A 22 0.11 15.57 19.66
C ASP A 22 0.49 14.08 19.76
N GLY A 23 1.54 13.65 19.04
CA GLY A 23 1.99 12.26 19.06
C GLY A 23 1.15 11.31 18.19
N LYS A 24 0.17 11.83 17.44
CA LYS A 24 -0.70 11.03 16.57
C LYS A 24 -0.47 11.36 15.11
N LEU A 25 -0.28 10.31 14.33
CA LEU A 25 -0.14 10.40 12.88
C LEU A 25 -1.52 10.63 12.25
N TYR A 26 -1.65 11.66 11.41
CA TYR A 26 -2.83 11.93 10.62
C TYR A 26 -2.50 11.84 9.13
N SER A 27 -3.44 11.31 8.35
CA SER A 27 -3.35 11.27 6.89
C SER A 27 -4.68 11.65 6.24
N HIS A 28 -4.71 11.78 4.91
CA HIS A 28 -5.94 12.11 4.19
C HIS A 28 -6.86 10.89 3.96
N THR A 29 -6.39 9.68 4.26
CA THR A 29 -7.21 8.47 4.16
C THR A 29 -8.08 8.32 5.40
N ILE A 30 -9.39 8.25 5.20
CA ILE A 30 -10.37 8.03 6.27
C ILE A 30 -10.61 6.53 6.42
N ASP A 31 -10.54 6.03 7.66
CA ASP A 31 -11.01 4.70 7.99
C ASP A 31 -12.54 4.70 8.03
N PRO A 32 -13.22 4.02 7.09
CA PRO A 32 -14.68 4.03 7.04
C PRO A 32 -15.34 3.36 8.26
N ARG A 33 -14.60 2.53 9.03
CA ARG A 33 -15.11 1.87 10.24
C ARG A 33 -15.24 2.84 11.41
N THR A 34 -14.40 3.87 11.44
CA THR A 34 -14.34 4.83 12.56
C THR A 34 -14.80 6.22 12.15
N GLY A 35 -14.74 6.56 10.86
CA GLY A 35 -14.99 7.91 10.35
C GLY A 35 -13.82 8.89 10.58
N TYR A 36 -12.68 8.41 11.08
CA TYR A 36 -11.51 9.23 11.39
C TYR A 36 -10.33 8.92 10.45
N PRO A 37 -9.36 9.84 10.32
CA PRO A 37 -8.11 9.56 9.64
C PRO A 37 -7.40 8.31 10.15
N VAL A 38 -6.83 7.52 9.25
CA VAL A 38 -5.97 6.38 9.64
C VAL A 38 -4.72 6.88 10.38
N GLN A 39 -4.28 6.13 11.38
CA GLN A 39 -3.15 6.46 12.26
C GLN A 39 -1.97 5.49 12.14
N HIS A 40 -1.99 4.58 11.15
CA HIS A 40 -0.92 3.62 10.90
C HIS A 40 0.15 4.18 9.94
N ARG A 41 1.30 3.53 9.91
CA ARG A 41 2.48 3.98 9.15
C ARG A 41 2.57 3.48 7.70
N LEU A 42 1.52 2.86 7.18
CA LEU A 42 1.45 2.49 5.76
C LEU A 42 1.50 3.76 4.90
N ALA A 43 2.61 3.94 4.19
CA ALA A 43 2.92 5.13 3.41
C ALA A 43 2.47 5.00 1.96
N SER A 44 2.45 3.78 1.42
CA SER A 44 1.98 3.50 0.06
C SER A 44 1.48 2.06 -0.07
N ALA A 45 0.45 1.88 -0.88
CA ALA A 45 0.01 0.57 -1.37
C ALA A 45 -0.11 0.62 -2.89
N SER A 46 0.53 -0.32 -3.55
CA SER A 46 0.53 -0.49 -5.01
C SER A 46 -0.04 -1.86 -5.36
N VAL A 47 -1.01 -1.89 -6.27
CA VAL A 47 -1.72 -3.12 -6.67
C VAL A 47 -1.66 -3.29 -8.18
N ILE A 48 -1.26 -4.49 -8.62
CA ILE A 48 -1.34 -4.93 -10.01
C ILE A 48 -2.60 -5.78 -10.20
N HIS A 49 -3.44 -5.41 -11.16
CA HIS A 49 -4.68 -6.13 -11.46
C HIS A 49 -5.06 -5.99 -12.94
N PRO A 50 -5.72 -6.98 -13.58
CA PRO A 50 -6.18 -6.86 -14.98
C PRO A 50 -7.12 -5.66 -15.25
N SER A 51 -7.91 -5.27 -14.24
CA SER A 51 -8.78 -4.09 -14.27
C SER A 51 -8.15 -2.94 -13.49
N CYS A 52 -7.98 -1.79 -14.15
CA CYS A 52 -7.48 -0.55 -13.55
C CYS A 52 -8.36 -0.05 -12.40
N ALA A 53 -9.69 -0.05 -12.59
CA ALA A 53 -10.64 0.36 -11.56
C ALA A 53 -10.53 -0.51 -10.29
N LEU A 54 -10.31 -1.82 -10.46
CA LEU A 54 -10.10 -2.71 -9.33
C LEU A 54 -8.73 -2.53 -8.68
N ALA A 55 -7.66 -2.30 -9.47
CA ALA A 55 -6.35 -1.96 -8.92
C ALA A 55 -6.44 -0.73 -8.00
N ASP A 56 -7.10 0.33 -8.47
CA ASP A 56 -7.25 1.60 -7.75
C ASP A 56 -8.11 1.45 -6.48
N GLY A 57 -9.26 0.76 -6.60
CA GLY A 57 -10.12 0.46 -5.47
C GLY A 57 -9.41 -0.38 -4.40
N TYR A 58 -8.64 -1.39 -4.81
CA TYR A 58 -7.86 -2.20 -3.87
C TYR A 58 -6.72 -1.40 -3.23
N ALA A 59 -5.96 -0.61 -3.98
CA ALA A 59 -4.90 0.22 -3.41
C ALA A 59 -5.45 1.15 -2.31
N THR A 60 -6.61 1.76 -2.54
CA THR A 60 -7.30 2.59 -1.55
C THR A 60 -7.78 1.78 -0.34
N ALA A 61 -8.37 0.60 -0.57
CA ALA A 61 -8.83 -0.26 0.52
C ALA A 61 -7.67 -0.76 1.41
N LEU A 62 -6.54 -1.14 0.81
CA LEU A 62 -5.34 -1.54 1.54
C LEU A 62 -4.78 -0.37 2.38
N MET A 63 -4.77 0.84 1.82
CA MET A 63 -4.40 2.05 2.56
C MET A 63 -5.30 2.32 3.78
N ALA A 64 -6.59 1.96 3.73
CA ALA A 64 -7.49 2.12 4.88
C ALA A 64 -7.32 1.02 5.94
N LEU A 65 -6.80 -0.15 5.56
CA LEU A 65 -6.66 -1.30 6.46
C LEU A 65 -5.41 -1.23 7.34
N GLY A 66 -4.34 -0.62 6.85
CA GLY A 66 -3.02 -0.65 7.49
C GLY A 66 -2.19 -1.88 7.12
N PRO A 67 -0.89 -1.88 7.43
CA PRO A 67 0.09 -2.78 6.79
C PRO A 67 -0.20 -4.26 7.04
N GLU A 68 -0.47 -4.66 8.29
CA GLU A 68 -0.70 -6.05 8.67
C GLU A 68 -1.96 -6.64 8.01
N LYS A 69 -3.10 -5.94 8.17
CA LYS A 69 -4.39 -6.37 7.61
C LYS A 69 -4.43 -6.27 6.09
N ALA A 70 -3.73 -5.29 5.51
CA ALA A 70 -3.57 -5.17 4.08
C ALA A 70 -2.82 -6.38 3.50
N LEU A 71 -1.70 -6.76 4.12
CA LEU A 71 -0.94 -7.94 3.70
C LEU A 71 -1.77 -9.23 3.83
N GLU A 72 -2.44 -9.43 4.97
CA GLU A 72 -3.31 -10.60 5.19
C GLU A 72 -4.39 -10.71 4.11
N LEU A 73 -5.07 -9.59 3.80
CA LEU A 73 -6.09 -9.56 2.75
C LEU A 73 -5.50 -9.82 1.37
N ALA A 74 -4.35 -9.22 1.05
CA ALA A 74 -3.70 -9.37 -0.24
C ALA A 74 -3.27 -10.84 -0.48
N GLU A 75 -2.69 -11.50 0.52
CA GLU A 75 -2.35 -12.92 0.47
C GLU A 75 -3.59 -13.80 0.34
N LYS A 76 -4.63 -13.54 1.16
CA LYS A 76 -5.90 -14.28 1.11
C LYS A 76 -6.58 -14.20 -0.26
N LEU A 77 -6.49 -13.06 -0.93
CA LEU A 77 -7.06 -12.84 -2.27
C LEU A 77 -6.08 -13.20 -3.41
N ASN A 78 -4.88 -13.68 -3.09
CA ASN A 78 -3.81 -13.93 -4.05
C ASN A 78 -3.62 -12.70 -4.99
N MET A 79 -3.54 -11.52 -4.39
CA MET A 79 -3.38 -10.23 -5.04
C MET A 79 -1.89 -9.94 -5.27
N ALA A 80 -1.54 -9.30 -6.38
CA ALA A 80 -0.20 -8.74 -6.56
C ALA A 80 -0.18 -7.36 -5.91
N ALA A 81 0.28 -7.29 -4.67
CA ALA A 81 0.41 -6.05 -3.90
C ALA A 81 1.85 -5.82 -3.40
N MET A 82 2.23 -4.55 -3.35
CA MET A 82 3.42 -4.01 -2.72
C MET A 82 3.01 -2.91 -1.74
N LEU A 83 3.50 -2.99 -0.53
CA LEU A 83 3.26 -2.03 0.55
C LEU A 83 4.59 -1.35 0.90
N ILE A 84 4.55 -0.05 1.15
CA ILE A 84 5.68 0.69 1.71
C ILE A 84 5.25 1.21 3.07
N VAL A 85 5.99 0.86 4.11
CA VAL A 85 5.71 1.22 5.50
C VAL A 85 6.81 2.14 6.00
N ALA A 86 6.45 3.29 6.56
CA ALA A 86 7.41 4.20 7.17
C ALA A 86 7.89 3.62 8.52
N GLY A 87 9.19 3.51 8.73
CA GLY A 87 9.79 3.17 10.02
C GLY A 87 9.70 4.35 11.00
N GLU A 88 10.01 4.12 12.28
CA GLU A 88 9.68 5.03 13.39
C GLU A 88 10.17 6.47 13.25
N ASP A 89 11.36 6.63 12.69
CA ASP A 89 12.03 7.91 12.42
C ASP A 89 11.42 8.71 11.25
N ALA A 90 10.48 8.14 10.50
CA ALA A 90 9.91 8.69 9.27
C ALA A 90 10.92 9.00 8.15
N GLU A 91 12.18 8.57 8.32
CA GLU A 91 13.26 8.65 7.33
C GLU A 91 13.52 7.28 6.69
N SER A 92 13.21 6.21 7.42
CA SER A 92 13.31 4.83 6.98
C SER A 92 12.00 4.32 6.38
N PHE A 93 12.12 3.45 5.37
CA PHE A 93 10.98 2.78 4.74
C PHE A 93 11.28 1.30 4.55
N GLU A 94 10.29 0.48 4.88
CA GLU A 94 10.30 -0.95 4.60
C GLU A 94 9.35 -1.24 3.43
N THR A 95 9.78 -2.11 2.52
CA THR A 95 8.95 -2.60 1.43
C THR A 95 8.51 -4.03 1.72
N ILE A 96 7.21 -4.27 1.65
CA ILE A 96 6.62 -5.60 1.84
C ILE A 96 5.87 -5.98 0.57
N THR A 97 6.19 -7.12 -0.01
CA THR A 97 5.56 -7.63 -1.22
C THR A 97 4.84 -8.94 -0.98
N THR A 98 3.73 -9.12 -1.67
CA THR A 98 3.15 -10.46 -1.87
C THR A 98 4.00 -11.28 -2.83
N ALA A 99 4.02 -12.61 -2.67
CA ALA A 99 4.73 -13.51 -3.58
C ALA A 99 4.27 -13.37 -5.04
N LYS A 100 3.03 -12.94 -5.27
CA LYS A 100 2.51 -12.68 -6.61
C LYS A 100 3.07 -11.40 -7.22
N PHE A 101 3.31 -10.36 -6.42
CA PHE A 101 3.90 -9.11 -6.90
C PHE A 101 5.35 -9.31 -7.34
N GLU A 102 6.11 -10.15 -6.63
CA GLU A 102 7.51 -10.45 -6.96
C GLU A 102 7.69 -10.97 -8.39
N ARG A 103 6.68 -11.65 -8.96
CA ARG A 103 6.71 -12.13 -10.34
C ARG A 103 6.77 -11.01 -11.39
N TYR A 104 6.42 -9.79 -11.00
CA TYR A 104 6.48 -8.60 -11.85
C TYR A 104 7.78 -7.82 -11.67
N LEU A 105 8.58 -8.13 -10.66
CA LEU A 105 9.88 -7.48 -10.45
C LEU A 105 10.87 -7.97 -11.51
N GLY A 106 11.56 -7.03 -12.15
CA GLY A 106 12.66 -7.36 -13.05
C GLY A 106 13.78 -8.09 -12.30
N LYS A 107 14.51 -8.99 -12.97
CA LYS A 107 15.63 -9.78 -12.41
C LYS A 107 16.78 -8.94 -11.81
N ASP A 108 16.83 -7.65 -12.12
CA ASP A 108 17.80 -6.67 -11.61
C ASP A 108 17.17 -5.67 -10.62
N SER A 109 16.00 -5.99 -10.05
CA SER A 109 15.45 -5.18 -8.95
C SER A 109 16.31 -5.42 -7.70
N PRO A 110 16.74 -4.35 -7.00
CA PRO A 110 17.66 -4.44 -5.86
C PRO A 110 17.11 -5.28 -4.71
#